data_AF-I3QE17-F1
#
_entry.id   AF-I3QE17-F1
#
_cell.length_a   1.000
_cell.length_b   1.000
_cell.length_c   1.000
_cell.angle_alpha   90.00
_cell.angle_beta   90.00
_cell.angle_gamma   90.00
#
_symmetry.space_group_name_H-M   'P 1'
#
loop_
_entity.id
_entity.type
_entity.pdbx_description
1 polymer ?
#
loop_
_entity_poly.entity_id
_entity_poly.type
_entity_poly.pdbx_seq_one_letter_code
_entity_poly.pdbx_strand_id
1 'polypeptide(L)'
;SRYQHYTPAQDYHSNFVGLILRNVQLPSEKYGTVFLAKTGPVLSYRLDPNELRMLVDYNKPTLPDLGQQSKWLIEEVAPGIPAEMRSEFIRAAKDTSRIRSMPVAHYPATFPSIRGYVGLGDHANQRHPLTGGGMTCAFNDVLRLAKSLA
;
A
#
# COMPACT_ATOMS: atom_id res chain seq x y z
N SER A 1 20.96 27.41 -7.15
CA SER A 1 20.61 26.12 -7.80
C SER A 1 19.80 25.30 -6.81
N ARG A 2 18.71 24.63 -7.23
CA ARG A 2 18.02 23.67 -6.37
C ARG A 2 18.78 22.35 -6.44
N TYR A 3 19.46 21.97 -5.37
CA TYR A 3 20.11 20.67 -5.29
C TYR A 3 19.03 19.61 -4.98
N GLN A 4 18.74 18.75 -5.96
CA GLN A 4 17.91 17.57 -5.77
C GLN A 4 18.84 16.42 -5.36
N HIS A 5 18.81 16.04 -4.09
CA HIS A 5 19.64 14.95 -3.55
C HIS A 5 18.92 13.59 -3.52
N TYR A 6 17.65 13.58 -3.92
CA TYR A 6 16.81 12.40 -4.00
C TYR A 6 16.82 11.82 -5.41
N THR A 7 17.22 10.56 -5.54
CA THR A 7 16.99 9.76 -6.74
C THR A 7 15.81 8.85 -6.46
N PRO A 8 14.64 9.07 -7.09
CA PRO A 8 13.51 8.17 -6.96
C PRO A 8 13.89 6.75 -7.38
N ALA A 9 13.20 5.75 -6.83
CA ALA A 9 13.32 4.39 -7.32
C ALA A 9 13.04 4.35 -8.83
N GLN A 10 13.98 3.79 -9.60
CA GLN A 10 13.84 3.63 -11.04
C GLN A 10 13.03 2.38 -11.38
N ASP A 11 13.12 1.36 -10.54
CA ASP A 11 12.43 0.09 -10.68
C ASP A 11 11.38 -0.10 -9.59
N TYR A 12 10.20 -0.56 -9.99
CA TYR A 12 9.11 -0.92 -9.09
C TYR A 12 8.90 -2.43 -9.13
N HIS A 13 8.64 -3.05 -7.99
CA HIS A 13 8.42 -4.49 -7.88
C HIS A 13 6.97 -4.85 -8.22
N SER A 14 6.03 -4.19 -7.55
CA SER A 14 4.59 -4.46 -7.64
C SER A 14 3.81 -3.17 -7.48
N ASN A 15 2.48 -3.26 -7.49
CA ASN A 15 1.59 -2.16 -7.15
C ASN A 15 0.54 -2.63 -6.16
N PHE A 16 0.15 -1.80 -5.21
CA PHE A 16 -1.08 -2.03 -4.46
C PHE A 16 -2.25 -1.35 -5.14
N VAL A 17 -3.34 -2.10 -5.30
CA VAL A 17 -4.64 -1.57 -5.75
C VAL A 17 -5.55 -1.48 -4.54
N GLY A 18 -5.94 -0.25 -4.20
CA GLY A 18 -6.72 0.10 -3.03
C GLY A 18 -8.21 0.24 -3.33
N LEU A 19 -9.03 -0.36 -2.47
CA LEU A 19 -10.48 -0.27 -2.46
C LEU A 19 -10.98 0.12 -1.06
N ILE A 20 -12.16 0.73 -1.02
CA ILE A 20 -12.93 0.94 0.21
C ILE A 20 -14.22 0.16 0.10
N LEU A 21 -14.44 -0.77 1.03
CA LEU A 21 -15.72 -1.46 1.17
C LEU A 21 -16.49 -0.80 2.33
N ARG A 22 -17.81 -0.70 2.18
CA ARG A 22 -18.68 -0.05 3.14
C ARG A 22 -19.68 -1.02 3.73
N ASN A 23 -20.00 -0.85 5.01
CA ASN A 23 -21.04 -1.62 5.72
C ASN A 23 -20.80 -3.14 5.68
N VAL A 24 -19.52 -3.55 5.74
CA VAL A 24 -19.09 -4.95 5.75
C VAL A 24 -18.22 -5.21 6.97
N GLN A 25 -18.33 -6.42 7.51
CA GLN A 25 -17.54 -6.89 8.64
C GLN A 25 -16.28 -7.62 8.19
N LEU A 26 -15.19 -7.43 8.94
CA LEU A 26 -13.99 -8.25 8.82
C LEU A 26 -14.23 -9.63 9.46
N PRO A 27 -13.50 -10.67 9.05
CA PRO A 27 -13.58 -11.98 9.71
C PRO A 27 -13.33 -11.93 11.22
N SER A 28 -12.47 -11.01 11.66
CA SER A 28 -12.23 -10.71 13.07
C SER A 28 -12.04 -9.20 13.25
N GLU A 29 -13.04 -8.53 13.81
CA GLU A 29 -12.95 -7.09 14.09
C GLU A 29 -11.83 -6.76 15.08
N LYS A 30 -11.31 -5.53 15.01
CA LYS A 30 -10.13 -5.04 15.76
C LYS A 30 -8.79 -5.64 15.32
N TYR A 31 -8.78 -6.55 14.36
CA TYR A 31 -7.57 -7.10 13.77
C TYR A 31 -7.51 -6.78 12.27
N GLY A 32 -6.31 -6.42 11.79
CA GLY A 32 -6.04 -6.45 10.36
C GLY A 32 -6.11 -7.89 9.86
N THR A 33 -6.69 -8.10 8.68
CA THR A 33 -6.82 -9.41 8.04
C THR A 33 -5.95 -9.45 6.79
N VAL A 34 -5.21 -10.54 6.62
CA VAL A 34 -4.50 -10.84 5.38
C VAL A 34 -5.20 -12.02 4.72
N PHE A 35 -5.80 -11.79 3.56
CA PHE A 35 -6.35 -12.86 2.73
C PHE A 35 -5.28 -13.36 1.78
N LEU A 36 -5.06 -14.67 1.76
CA LEU A 36 -4.13 -15.30 0.82
C LEU A 36 -4.93 -15.75 -0.41
N ALA A 37 -5.01 -14.87 -1.41
CA ALA A 37 -5.63 -15.19 -2.69
C ALA A 37 -4.61 -15.80 -3.66
N LYS A 38 -5.11 -16.50 -4.69
CA LYS A 38 -4.27 -17.09 -5.75
C LYS A 38 -3.39 -16.05 -6.45
N THR A 39 -3.87 -14.81 -6.56
CA THR A 39 -3.19 -13.71 -7.24
C THR A 39 -2.15 -12.99 -6.38
N GLY A 40 -2.13 -13.23 -5.06
CA GLY A 40 -1.29 -12.51 -4.11
C GLY A 40 -2.01 -12.19 -2.79
N PRO A 41 -1.31 -11.60 -1.82
CA PRO A 41 -1.91 -11.21 -0.56
C PRO A 41 -2.86 -10.01 -0.75
N VAL A 42 -3.96 -10.04 -0.01
CA VAL A 42 -4.89 -8.91 0.11
C VAL A 42 -4.95 -8.48 1.56
N LEU A 43 -4.47 -7.28 1.84
CA LEU A 43 -4.55 -6.70 3.17
C LEU A 43 -5.90 -6.05 3.37
N SER A 44 -6.48 -6.22 4.55
CA SER A 44 -7.68 -5.49 4.94
C SER A 44 -7.64 -5.05 6.39
N TYR A 45 -8.14 -3.85 6.65
CA TYR A 45 -8.25 -3.31 7.99
C TYR A 45 -9.32 -2.23 8.05
N ARG A 46 -9.91 -2.08 9.24
CA ARG A 46 -10.94 -1.10 9.56
C ARG A 46 -10.34 0.31 9.56
N LEU A 47 -10.95 1.24 8.84
CA LEU A 47 -10.57 2.67 8.88
C LEU A 47 -11.44 3.42 9.89
N ASP A 48 -12.74 3.16 9.84
CA ASP A 48 -13.77 3.70 10.71
C ASP A 48 -14.93 2.69 10.83
N PRO A 49 -15.96 2.89 11.67
CA PRO A 49 -17.03 1.92 11.87
C PRO A 49 -17.75 1.43 10.59
N ASN A 50 -17.75 2.22 9.52
CA ASN A 50 -18.46 1.93 8.29
C ASN A 50 -17.51 1.55 7.14
N GLU A 51 -16.26 1.98 7.16
CA GLU A 51 -15.31 1.78 6.08
C GLU A 51 -14.19 0.79 6.45
N LEU A 52 -13.90 -0.12 5.52
CA LEU A 52 -12.71 -0.96 5.56
C LEU A 52 -11.85 -0.72 4.33
N ARG A 53 -10.54 -0.65 4.54
CA ARG A 53 -9.55 -0.62 3.46
C ARG A 53 -9.33 -2.04 2.97
N MET A 54 -9.22 -2.20 1.65
CA MET A 54 -8.58 -3.36 1.05
C MET A 54 -7.42 -2.91 0.17
N LEU A 55 -6.26 -3.56 0.31
CA LEU A 55 -5.09 -3.35 -0.54
C LEU A 55 -4.76 -4.69 -1.18
N VAL A 56 -5.00 -4.79 -2.48
CA VAL A 56 -4.73 -5.99 -3.27
C VAL A 56 -3.36 -5.84 -3.91
N ASP A 57 -2.43 -6.74 -3.61
CA ASP A 57 -1.13 -6.73 -4.27
C ASP A 57 -1.30 -7.17 -5.74
N TYR A 58 -0.92 -6.28 -6.65
CA TYR A 58 -0.77 -6.55 -8.07
C TYR A 58 0.71 -6.78 -8.33
N ASN A 59 1.11 -8.05 -8.32
CA ASN A 59 2.50 -8.50 -8.40
C ASN A 59 3.12 -8.31 -9.80
N LYS A 60 3.03 -7.08 -10.34
CA LYS A 60 3.64 -6.62 -11.58
C LYS A 60 4.02 -5.15 -11.44
N PRO A 61 5.11 -4.71 -12.10
CA PRO A 61 5.60 -3.33 -12.04
C PRO A 61 4.64 -2.32 -12.67
N THR A 62 3.91 -2.74 -13.69
CA THR A 62 3.01 -1.87 -14.47
C THR A 62 1.57 -2.31 -14.29
N LEU A 63 0.71 -1.36 -13.96
CA LEU A 63 -0.73 -1.57 -13.89
C LEU A 63 -1.38 -1.37 -15.26
N PRO A 64 -2.39 -2.18 -15.60
CA PRO A 64 -3.23 -1.93 -16.77
C PRO A 64 -4.17 -0.74 -16.52
N ASP A 65 -4.97 -0.37 -17.52
CA ASP A 65 -6.00 0.67 -17.32
C ASP A 65 -7.02 0.29 -16.22
N LEU A 66 -7.78 1.27 -15.75
CA LEU A 66 -8.73 1.07 -14.64
C LEU A 66 -9.84 0.07 -14.96
N GLY A 67 -10.26 -0.05 -16.23
CA GLY A 67 -11.28 -1.01 -16.65
C GLY A 67 -10.76 -2.45 -16.57
N GLN A 68 -9.52 -2.67 -17.01
CA GLN A 68 -8.83 -3.95 -16.88
C GLN A 68 -8.50 -4.28 -15.42
N GLN A 69 -8.13 -3.29 -14.60
CA GLN A 69 -7.97 -3.47 -13.15
C GLN A 69 -9.29 -3.92 -12.51
N SER A 70 -10.39 -3.25 -12.83
CA SER A 70 -11.74 -3.61 -12.35
C SER A 70 -12.10 -5.05 -12.73
N LYS A 71 -11.92 -5.41 -14.01
CA LYS A 71 -12.17 -6.76 -14.51
C LYS A 71 -11.34 -7.80 -13.75
N TRP A 72 -10.05 -7.57 -13.59
CA TRP A 72 -9.14 -8.45 -12.85
C TRP A 72 -9.55 -8.61 -11.38
N LEU A 73 -9.89 -7.52 -10.69
CA LEU A 73 -10.39 -7.57 -9.32
C LEU A 73 -11.63 -8.48 -9.22
N ILE A 74 -12.58 -8.35 -10.16
CA ILE A 74 -13.84 -9.10 -10.13
C ILE A 74 -13.64 -10.58 -10.49
N GLU A 75 -12.88 -10.87 -11.54
CA GLU A 75 -12.76 -12.23 -12.08
C GLU A 75 -11.74 -13.08 -11.32
N GLU A 76 -10.61 -12.48 -10.91
CA GLU A 76 -9.48 -13.23 -10.36
C GLU A 76 -9.34 -13.08 -8.84
N VAL A 77 -9.66 -11.90 -8.28
CA VAL A 77 -9.45 -11.60 -6.85
C VAL A 77 -10.69 -11.90 -6.02
N ALA A 78 -11.87 -11.45 -6.46
CA ALA A 78 -13.12 -11.60 -5.72
C ALA A 78 -13.47 -13.06 -5.32
N PRO A 79 -13.15 -14.10 -6.13
CA PRO A 79 -13.37 -15.49 -5.71
C PRO A 79 -12.61 -15.90 -4.44
N GLY A 80 -11.45 -15.28 -4.18
CA GLY A 80 -10.63 -15.50 -2.99
C GLY A 80 -11.08 -14.71 -1.75
N ILE A 81 -12.06 -13.83 -1.90
CA ILE A 81 -12.63 -13.02 -0.81
C ILE A 81 -13.80 -13.79 -0.15
N PRO A 82 -13.97 -13.70 1.19
CA PRO A 82 -15.10 -14.30 1.89
C PRO A 82 -16.45 -13.94 1.27
N ALA A 83 -17.38 -14.88 1.27
CA ALA A 83 -18.66 -14.74 0.58
C ALA A 83 -19.46 -13.53 1.09
N GLU A 84 -19.38 -13.25 2.39
CA GLU A 84 -20.04 -12.16 3.09
C GLU A 84 -19.54 -10.78 2.65
N MET A 85 -18.28 -10.68 2.22
CA MET A 85 -17.65 -9.43 1.77
C MET A 85 -17.66 -9.28 0.24
N ARG A 86 -17.87 -10.38 -0.50
CA ARG A 86 -17.63 -10.46 -1.94
C ARG A 86 -18.54 -9.54 -2.75
N SER A 87 -19.81 -9.41 -2.38
CA SER A 87 -20.77 -8.55 -3.09
C SER A 87 -20.33 -7.08 -3.07
N GLU A 88 -19.92 -6.61 -1.89
CA GLU A 88 -19.44 -5.25 -1.69
C GLU A 88 -18.06 -5.03 -2.32
N PHE A 89 -17.18 -6.04 -2.26
CA PHE A 89 -15.90 -6.00 -2.99
C PHE A 89 -16.11 -5.78 -4.49
N ILE A 90 -17.01 -6.56 -5.12
CA ILE A 90 -17.34 -6.43 -6.53
C ILE A 90 -17.96 -5.06 -6.82
N ARG A 91 -18.84 -4.56 -5.93
CA ARG A 91 -19.43 -3.21 -6.06
C ARG A 91 -18.33 -2.14 -6.06
N ALA A 92 -17.41 -2.19 -5.11
CA ALA A 92 -16.29 -1.27 -5.00
C ALA A 92 -15.34 -1.37 -6.21
N ALA A 93 -15.07 -2.58 -6.71
CA ALA A 93 -14.24 -2.80 -7.88
C ALA A 93 -14.85 -2.25 -9.17
N LYS A 94 -16.19 -2.20 -9.29
CA LYS A 94 -16.88 -1.61 -10.44
C LYS A 94 -16.82 -0.08 -10.47
N ASP A 95 -16.69 0.58 -9.31
CA ASP A 95 -16.51 2.02 -9.22
C ASP A 95 -15.04 2.41 -9.47
N THR A 96 -14.64 2.34 -10.74
CA THR A 96 -13.27 2.63 -11.20
C THR A 96 -12.76 4.01 -10.78
N SER A 97 -13.67 4.98 -10.59
CA SER A 97 -13.33 6.34 -10.14
C SER A 97 -12.74 6.38 -8.73
N ARG A 98 -13.05 5.35 -7.91
CA ARG A 98 -12.59 5.20 -6.52
C ARG A 98 -11.41 4.26 -6.35
N ILE A 99 -11.03 3.53 -7.41
CA ILE A 99 -9.81 2.73 -7.40
C ILE A 99 -8.62 3.69 -7.27
N ARG A 100 -7.73 3.38 -6.33
CA ARG A 100 -6.47 4.11 -6.12
C ARG A 100 -5.34 3.12 -6.12
N SER A 101 -4.28 3.42 -6.86
CA SER A 101 -3.15 2.51 -6.96
C SER A 101 -1.87 3.20 -6.55
N MET A 102 -0.97 2.43 -5.95
CA MET A 102 0.31 2.92 -5.46
C MET A 102 1.42 1.94 -5.86
N PRO A 103 2.48 2.41 -6.54
CA PRO A 103 3.60 1.55 -6.89
C PRO A 103 4.43 1.21 -5.66
N VAL A 104 4.99 0.01 -5.64
CA VAL A 104 5.88 -0.49 -4.59
C VAL A 104 7.30 -0.49 -5.15
N ALA A 105 8.13 0.42 -4.67
CA ALA A 105 9.52 0.54 -5.10
C ALA A 105 10.31 -0.74 -4.82
N HIS A 106 11.15 -1.14 -5.78
CA HIS A 106 12.20 -2.11 -5.52
C HIS A 106 13.23 -1.43 -4.62
N TYR A 107 13.49 -2.00 -3.44
CA TYR A 107 14.45 -1.55 -2.41
C TYR A 107 15.27 -0.32 -2.83
N PRO A 108 14.88 0.92 -2.45
CA PRO A 108 15.60 2.07 -2.94
C PRO A 108 17.04 2.03 -2.43
N ALA A 109 17.95 2.55 -3.26
CA ALA A 109 19.32 2.79 -2.85
C ALA A 109 19.31 3.61 -1.55
N THR A 110 20.14 3.21 -0.57
CA THR A 110 20.34 3.97 0.66
C THR A 110 20.63 5.42 0.33
N PHE A 111 19.86 6.35 0.91
CA PHE A 111 20.09 7.77 0.70
C PHE A 111 21.54 8.14 1.07
N PRO A 112 22.30 8.78 0.17
CA PRO A 112 23.71 9.07 0.43
C PRO A 112 23.85 10.10 1.56
N SER A 113 24.83 9.89 2.45
CA SER A 113 25.15 10.85 3.50
C SER A 113 25.73 12.13 2.90
N ILE A 114 24.98 13.22 2.97
CA ILE A 114 25.39 14.54 2.46
C ILE A 114 25.57 15.50 3.63
N ARG A 115 26.71 16.18 3.67
CA ARG A 115 26.98 17.17 4.74
C ARG A 115 25.92 18.27 4.72
N GLY A 116 25.32 18.54 5.89
CA GLY A 116 24.32 19.59 6.06
C GLY A 116 22.90 19.19 5.60
N TYR A 117 22.68 17.93 5.24
CA TYR A 117 21.38 17.44 4.80
C TYR A 117 21.03 16.12 5.50
N VAL A 118 19.79 15.99 5.96
CA VAL A 118 19.28 14.75 6.57
C VAL A 118 17.97 14.37 5.88
N GLY A 119 17.95 13.20 5.25
CA GLY A 119 16.73 12.56 4.78
C GLY A 119 16.10 11.72 5.89
N LEU A 120 14.77 11.67 5.96
CA LEU A 120 14.02 10.88 6.94
C LEU A 120 12.86 10.14 6.29
N GLY A 121 12.40 9.03 6.89
CA GLY A 121 11.25 8.27 6.40
C GLY A 121 11.47 7.72 4.98
N ASP A 122 10.43 7.72 4.16
CA ASP A 122 10.48 7.18 2.79
C ASP A 122 11.50 7.88 1.88
N HIS A 123 11.92 9.10 2.22
CA HIS A 123 13.00 9.77 1.52
C HIS A 123 14.37 9.12 1.81
N ALA A 124 14.57 8.62 3.03
CA ALA A 124 15.80 7.94 3.43
C ALA A 124 15.80 6.45 3.10
N ASN A 125 14.66 5.79 3.29
CA ASN A 125 14.51 4.35 3.13
C ASN A 125 13.04 3.97 2.91
N GLN A 126 12.76 3.19 1.86
CA GLN A 126 11.43 2.61 1.60
C GLN A 126 11.49 1.09 1.70
N ARG A 127 10.33 0.49 1.93
CA ARG A 127 10.16 -0.96 2.07
C ARG A 127 8.78 -1.36 1.59
N HIS A 128 8.57 -2.64 1.29
CA HIS A 128 7.26 -3.12 0.88
C HIS A 128 6.20 -2.79 1.97
N PRO A 129 5.08 -2.14 1.62
CA PRO A 129 4.09 -1.71 2.61
C PRO A 129 3.23 -2.86 3.16
N LEU A 130 3.57 -4.12 2.86
CA LEU A 130 2.81 -5.30 3.30
C LEU A 130 2.70 -5.37 4.83
N THR A 131 3.75 -4.89 5.51
CA THR A 131 3.86 -4.90 6.97
C THR A 131 3.44 -3.58 7.63
N GLY A 132 3.08 -2.55 6.85
CA GLY A 132 2.68 -1.23 7.38
C GLY A 132 3.78 -0.50 8.17
N GLY A 133 5.05 -0.88 8.04
CA GLY A 133 6.13 -0.39 8.92
C GLY A 133 6.73 0.98 8.57
N GLY A 134 6.34 1.61 7.46
CA GLY A 134 6.98 2.84 6.96
C GLY A 134 6.92 4.00 7.97
N MET A 135 5.73 4.30 8.49
CA MET A 135 5.55 5.36 9.50
C MET A 135 6.32 5.08 10.79
N THR A 136 6.35 3.82 11.23
CA THR A 136 7.13 3.41 12.40
C THR A 136 8.62 3.68 12.20
N CYS A 137 9.15 3.41 11.00
CA CYS A 137 10.55 3.74 10.67
C CYS A 137 10.76 5.26 10.69
N ALA A 138 9.90 6.02 10.03
CA ALA A 138 9.99 7.47 9.99
C ALA A 138 9.98 8.11 11.39
N PHE A 139 9.08 7.67 12.29
CA PHE A 139 9.07 8.17 13.67
C PHE A 139 10.34 7.80 14.44
N ASN A 140 10.89 6.60 14.22
CA ASN A 140 12.18 6.23 14.81
C ASN A 140 13.32 7.11 14.27
N ASP A 141 13.32 7.45 12.99
CA ASP A 141 14.30 8.36 12.41
C ASP A 141 14.22 9.74 13.05
N VAL A 142 13.00 10.29 13.23
CA VAL A 142 12.78 11.58 13.91
C VAL A 142 13.29 11.54 15.35
N LEU A 143 12.97 10.49 16.11
CA LEU A 143 13.41 10.36 17.51
C LEU A 143 14.94 10.29 17.62
N ARG A 144 15.60 9.57 16.71
CA ARG A 144 17.06 9.48 16.67
C ARG A 144 17.68 10.82 16.30
N LEU A 145 17.14 11.50 15.29
CA LEU A 145 17.62 12.81 14.90
C LEU A 145 17.47 13.82 16.03
N ALA A 146 16.30 13.88 16.67
CA ALA A 146 16.04 14.79 17.78
C ALA A 146 17.03 14.60 18.93
N LYS A 147 17.37 13.35 19.26
CA LYS A 147 18.38 13.03 20.29
C LYS A 147 19.80 13.45 19.90
N SER A 148 20.16 13.35 18.62
CA SER A 148 21.48 13.73 18.13
C SER A 148 21.68 15.25 17.98
N LEU A 149 20.59 16.02 17.97
CA LEU A 149 20.60 17.48 17.87
C LEU A 149 20.45 18.19 19.22
N ALA A 150 20.10 17.46 20.28
CA ALA A 150 20.00 17.96 21.66
C ALA A 150 21.38 17.93 22.35
#